data_AF-A0A9D8E7S8-F1
#
_entry.id   AF-A0A9D8E7S8-F1
#
_cell.length_a   1.000
_cell.length_b   1.000
_cell.length_c   1.000
_cell.angle_alpha   90.00
_cell.angle_beta   90.00
_cell.angle_gamma   90.00
#
_symmetry.space_group_name_H-M   'P 1'
#
loop_
_entity.id
_entity.type
_entity.pdbx_description
1 polymer ?
#
loop_
_entity_poly.entity_id
_entity_poly.type
_entity_poly.pdbx_seq_one_letter_code
_entity_poly.pdbx_strand_id
1 'polypeptide(L)'
;MKGWARFRRSKMGMTGAVMLLVAVAVAVFAPLLAPYDPYAPSRPTIEDIYAPPSGAHLLGTDDGGDDVLSSLIYGSRVSLIVGFSAALISLFIGGLIGLVAGFRGGRTGNLLMRFTDFFLVIPDLALQIVIVAIVGQSLRNIILVIGVLGWTTTARLVRAQTLTVRERKFVLRARAVGGSDRYILWRHVLPQVVPLMLANTVLVISLAILSESTLAFIGLGDPTLISWGQMLNFAFTRGAVSAGAWWALIPPGLAIVWVVLGTTLLGNALEDLLNPRLGRHYLEREPAPVVTPGRPPESPEALLGIRDLRVTFEVGGLRVAAVDGVSLDLRRGEALGLVGESGCGKTTAMLAALRLLPPGGAIAGGNVWFEGRDLAALRPADLRPMRWRRFSMVFQGAMNALNPVKTVGWQIAEAIRLHDPAVGADEAATRAGDLLEKVGIGRDRAGEYPHEFSGGMRQRAMIALALACGPGLVVADEPTTALDVMIQAQ
;
A
#
# COMPACT_ATOMS: atom_id res chain seq x y z
N MET A 1 15.22 3.33 -13.30
CA MET A 1 16.42 2.97 -12.50
C MET A 1 16.23 3.05 -10.98
N LYS A 2 15.60 4.09 -10.39
CA LYS A 2 15.40 4.19 -8.92
C LYS A 2 14.51 3.10 -8.29
N GLY A 3 13.59 2.50 -9.04
CA GLY A 3 12.72 1.41 -8.57
C GLY A 3 13.46 0.08 -8.38
N TRP A 4 14.35 -0.28 -9.30
CA TRP A 4 15.14 -1.51 -9.24
C TRP A 4 16.12 -1.52 -8.05
N ALA A 5 16.76 -0.39 -7.78
CA ALA A 5 17.65 -0.25 -6.62
C ALA A 5 16.90 -0.42 -5.28
N ARG A 6 15.62 -0.01 -5.21
CA ARG A 6 14.77 -0.27 -4.04
C ARG A 6 14.29 -1.72 -3.99
N PHE A 7 13.89 -2.31 -5.11
CA PHE A 7 13.51 -3.72 -5.17
C PHE A 7 14.63 -4.64 -4.70
N ARG A 8 15.87 -4.40 -5.16
CA ARG A 8 17.06 -5.17 -4.72
C ARG A 8 17.35 -5.08 -3.21
N ARG A 9 16.84 -4.05 -2.52
CA ARG A 9 16.98 -3.91 -1.06
C ARG A 9 15.90 -4.68 -0.30
N SER A 10 14.79 -5.06 -0.95
CA SER A 10 13.75 -5.89 -0.36
C SER A 10 14.21 -7.35 -0.35
N LYS A 11 14.55 -7.87 0.84
CA LYS A 11 14.90 -9.29 1.02
C LYS A 11 13.77 -10.20 0.55
N MET A 12 12.53 -9.89 0.94
CA MET A 12 11.34 -10.66 0.55
C MET A 12 11.15 -10.70 -0.97
N GLY A 13 11.26 -9.54 -1.64
CA GLY A 13 11.10 -9.46 -3.10
C GLY A 13 12.18 -10.23 -3.86
N MET A 14 13.44 -10.13 -3.42
CA MET A 14 14.54 -10.88 -4.02
C MET A 14 14.41 -12.39 -3.82
N THR A 15 14.03 -12.84 -2.61
CA THR A 15 13.77 -14.26 -2.34
C THR A 15 12.65 -14.78 -3.25
N GLY A 16 11.52 -14.08 -3.32
CA GLY A 16 10.41 -14.47 -4.19
C GLY A 16 10.79 -14.52 -5.67
N ALA A 17 11.55 -13.53 -6.15
CA ALA A 17 12.06 -13.50 -7.52
C ALA A 17 12.97 -14.69 -7.84
N VAL A 18 13.89 -15.05 -6.93
CA VAL A 18 14.78 -16.21 -7.12
C VAL A 18 13.98 -17.51 -7.12
N MET A 19 13.03 -17.69 -6.20
CA MET A 19 12.17 -18.87 -6.14
C MET A 19 11.41 -19.08 -7.45
N LEU A 20 10.80 -18.01 -7.98
CA LEU A 20 10.07 -18.05 -9.24
C LEU A 20 11.00 -18.29 -10.44
N LEU A 21 12.18 -17.66 -10.46
CA LEU A 21 13.18 -17.86 -11.51
C LEU A 21 13.67 -19.30 -11.56
N VAL A 22 13.89 -19.94 -10.40
CA VAL A 22 14.23 -21.36 -10.31
C VAL A 22 13.10 -22.22 -10.88
N ALA A 23 11.85 -21.98 -10.49
CA ALA A 23 10.72 -22.75 -11.00
C ALA A 23 10.54 -22.60 -12.52
N VAL A 24 10.68 -21.39 -13.04
CA VAL A 24 10.64 -21.12 -14.49
C VAL A 24 11.82 -21.77 -15.20
N ALA A 25 13.03 -21.75 -14.63
CA ALA A 25 14.18 -22.41 -15.21
C ALA A 25 13.99 -23.93 -15.27
N VAL A 26 13.46 -24.55 -14.21
CA VAL A 26 13.12 -25.98 -14.19
C VAL A 26 12.11 -26.32 -15.28
N ALA A 27 11.07 -25.49 -15.46
CA ALA A 27 10.07 -25.70 -16.50
C ALA A 27 10.64 -25.55 -17.92
N VAL A 28 11.42 -24.49 -18.18
CA VAL A 28 11.98 -24.22 -19.51
C VAL A 28 13.00 -25.28 -19.90
N PHE A 29 13.85 -25.69 -18.97
CA PHE A 29 14.91 -26.68 -19.21
C PHE A 29 14.50 -28.10 -18.81
N ALA A 30 13.21 -28.37 -18.63
CA ALA A 30 12.70 -29.68 -18.24
C ALA A 30 13.23 -30.84 -19.11
N PRO A 31 13.27 -30.76 -20.46
CA PRO A 31 13.81 -31.84 -21.29
C PRO A 31 15.31 -32.12 -21.08
N LEU A 32 16.05 -31.16 -20.51
CA LEU A 32 17.48 -31.31 -20.22
C LEU A 32 17.73 -31.73 -18.76
N LEU A 33 16.81 -31.41 -17.85
CA LEU A 33 16.94 -31.64 -16.42
C LEU A 33 16.31 -32.96 -15.97
N ALA A 34 15.26 -33.40 -16.65
CA ALA A 34 14.56 -34.65 -16.33
C ALA A 34 15.44 -35.86 -16.68
N PRO A 35 15.69 -36.79 -15.75
CA PRO A 35 16.49 -37.98 -16.04
C PRO A 35 15.85 -38.90 -17.09
N TYR A 36 14.52 -38.95 -17.11
CA TYR A 36 13.70 -39.76 -18.01
C TYR A 36 12.62 -38.91 -18.71
N ASP A 37 12.18 -39.32 -19.89
CA ASP A 37 11.03 -38.71 -20.56
C ASP A 37 9.73 -39.35 -20.03
N PRO A 38 8.89 -38.59 -19.30
CA PRO A 38 7.67 -39.15 -18.70
C PRO A 38 6.55 -39.41 -19.72
N TYR A 39 6.72 -39.01 -20.99
CA TYR A 39 5.77 -39.34 -22.06
C TYR A 39 6.25 -40.50 -22.94
N ALA A 40 7.45 -41.04 -22.69
CA ALA A 40 7.94 -42.20 -23.40
C ALA A 40 7.15 -43.45 -22.96
N PRO A 41 6.84 -44.40 -23.87
CA PRO A 41 6.16 -45.63 -23.50
C PRO A 41 7.02 -46.46 -22.54
N SER A 42 6.60 -46.57 -21.29
CA SER A 42 7.19 -47.47 -20.30
C SER A 42 6.47 -48.82 -20.29
N ARG A 43 7.20 -49.89 -19.94
CA ARG A 43 6.63 -51.24 -19.70
C ARG A 43 6.98 -51.64 -18.26
N PRO A 44 6.32 -51.03 -17.27
CA PRO A 44 6.62 -51.26 -15.86
C PRO A 44 6.32 -52.71 -15.48
N THR A 45 7.14 -53.24 -14.57
CA THR A 45 6.85 -54.46 -13.83
C THR A 45 6.14 -54.13 -12.52
N ILE A 46 5.59 -55.13 -11.83
CA ILE A 46 4.90 -54.92 -10.54
C ILE A 46 5.84 -54.32 -9.50
N GLU A 47 7.14 -54.62 -9.58
CA GLU A 47 8.18 -54.11 -8.67
C GLU A 47 8.47 -52.62 -8.88
N ASP A 48 8.14 -52.09 -10.07
CA ASP A 48 8.35 -50.68 -10.40
C ASP A 48 7.21 -49.81 -9.87
N ILE A 49 6.04 -50.37 -9.53
CA ILE A 49 4.89 -49.58 -9.05
C ILE A 49 5.15 -49.12 -7.61
N TYR A 50 5.18 -47.81 -7.40
CA TYR A 50 5.55 -47.21 -6.11
C TYR A 50 6.84 -47.80 -5.53
N ALA A 51 7.88 -47.91 -6.36
CA ALA A 51 9.22 -48.25 -5.90
C ALA A 51 9.80 -47.07 -5.08
N PRO A 52 10.45 -47.34 -3.94
CA PRO A 52 11.02 -46.30 -3.10
C PRO A 52 12.20 -45.58 -3.78
N PRO A 53 12.59 -44.40 -3.28
CA PRO A 53 13.74 -43.66 -3.77
C PRO A 53 15.01 -44.52 -3.87
N SER A 54 15.63 -44.50 -5.04
CA SER A 54 16.82 -45.29 -5.37
C SER A 54 17.81 -44.47 -6.19
N GLY A 55 19.00 -45.03 -6.46
CA GLY A 55 19.99 -44.38 -7.32
C GLY A 55 19.53 -44.21 -8.78
N ALA A 56 18.59 -45.04 -9.25
CA ALA A 56 17.97 -44.91 -10.56
C ALA A 56 16.83 -43.88 -10.54
N HIS A 57 15.97 -43.96 -9.51
CA HIS A 57 14.82 -43.09 -9.33
C HIS A 57 14.98 -42.27 -8.04
N LEU A 58 15.54 -41.06 -8.15
CA LEU A 58 15.91 -40.24 -6.98
C LEU A 58 14.73 -39.92 -6.06
N LEU A 59 13.53 -39.81 -6.61
CA LEU A 59 12.28 -39.61 -5.86
C LEU A 59 11.35 -40.83 -5.92
N GLY A 60 11.88 -41.99 -6.28
CA GLY A 60 11.09 -43.20 -6.50
C GLY A 60 10.20 -43.09 -7.74
N THR A 61 9.27 -44.03 -7.85
CA THR A 61 8.33 -44.12 -8.97
C THR A 61 6.88 -43.94 -8.51
N ASP A 62 6.01 -43.65 -9.47
CA ASP A 62 4.59 -43.47 -9.25
C ASP A 62 3.79 -44.78 -9.46
N ASP A 63 2.47 -44.66 -9.57
CA ASP A 63 1.55 -45.79 -9.75
C ASP A 63 1.70 -46.50 -11.12
N GLY A 64 2.28 -45.82 -12.11
CA GLY A 64 2.63 -46.37 -13.41
C GLY A 64 4.07 -46.88 -13.47
N GLY A 65 4.83 -46.78 -12.38
CA GLY A 65 6.26 -47.08 -12.38
C GLY A 65 7.12 -46.02 -13.07
N ASP A 66 6.55 -44.85 -13.36
CA ASP A 66 7.28 -43.74 -13.99
C ASP A 66 8.03 -42.93 -12.93
N ASP A 67 9.13 -42.30 -13.34
CA ASP A 67 10.01 -41.55 -12.44
C ASP A 67 9.34 -40.27 -11.92
N VAL A 68 9.17 -40.18 -10.60
CA VAL A 68 8.46 -39.07 -9.94
C VAL A 68 9.21 -37.75 -10.13
N LEU A 69 10.54 -37.76 -10.19
CA LEU A 69 11.34 -36.54 -10.38
C LEU A 69 11.15 -35.96 -11.79
N SER A 70 11.19 -36.80 -12.82
CA SER A 70 10.86 -36.44 -14.20
C SER A 70 9.44 -35.87 -14.30
N SER A 71 8.46 -36.55 -13.71
CA SER A 71 7.07 -36.08 -13.65
C SER A 71 6.93 -34.74 -12.92
N LEU A 72 7.68 -34.52 -11.83
CA LEU A 72 7.70 -33.26 -11.09
C LEU A 72 8.25 -32.10 -11.94
N ILE A 73 9.35 -32.36 -12.67
CA ILE A 73 10.01 -31.39 -13.55
C ILE A 73 9.10 -31.03 -14.73
N TYR A 74 8.52 -32.01 -15.41
CA TYR A 74 7.57 -31.74 -16.50
C TYR A 74 6.26 -31.12 -16.00
N GLY A 75 5.79 -31.53 -14.82
CA GLY A 75 4.62 -30.97 -14.14
C GLY A 75 4.71 -29.47 -13.93
N SER A 76 5.92 -28.96 -13.67
CA SER A 76 6.18 -27.52 -13.53
C SER A 76 5.80 -26.73 -14.78
N ARG A 77 5.95 -27.30 -15.98
CA ARG A 77 5.60 -26.63 -17.24
C ARG A 77 4.11 -26.38 -17.32
N VAL A 78 3.32 -27.42 -17.10
CA VAL A 78 1.86 -27.35 -17.25
C VAL A 78 1.28 -26.42 -16.20
N SER A 79 1.62 -26.59 -14.92
CA SER A 79 1.10 -25.74 -13.85
C SER A 79 1.51 -24.27 -14.01
N LEU A 80 2.75 -23.98 -14.43
CA LEU A 80 3.16 -22.59 -14.70
C LEU A 80 2.47 -22.00 -15.95
N ILE A 81 2.33 -22.76 -17.04
CA ILE A 81 1.63 -22.29 -18.25
C ILE A 81 0.19 -21.90 -17.90
N VAL A 82 -0.50 -22.73 -17.11
CA VAL A 82 -1.87 -22.44 -16.67
C VAL A 82 -1.92 -21.20 -15.81
N GLY A 83 -1.09 -21.13 -14.76
CA GLY A 83 -1.02 -20.01 -13.83
C GLY A 83 -0.78 -18.66 -14.52
N PHE A 84 0.25 -18.59 -15.37
CA PHE A 84 0.61 -17.35 -16.06
C PHE A 84 -0.41 -16.95 -17.12
N SER A 85 -0.93 -17.91 -17.90
CA SER A 85 -1.87 -17.62 -18.98
C SER A 85 -3.24 -17.19 -18.43
N ALA A 86 -3.76 -17.88 -17.41
CA ALA A 86 -5.01 -17.51 -16.75
C ALA A 86 -4.90 -16.13 -16.08
N ALA A 87 -3.77 -15.84 -15.40
CA ALA A 87 -3.53 -14.53 -14.81
C ALA A 87 -3.47 -13.40 -15.85
N LEU A 88 -2.87 -13.64 -17.02
CA LEU A 88 -2.83 -12.66 -18.11
C LEU A 88 -4.22 -12.36 -18.69
N ILE A 89 -5.06 -13.39 -18.85
CA ILE A 89 -6.46 -13.24 -19.28
C ILE A 89 -7.24 -12.42 -18.25
N SER A 90 -7.13 -12.78 -16.97
CA SER A 90 -7.75 -12.05 -15.86
C SER A 90 -7.29 -10.59 -15.81
N LEU A 91 -5.99 -10.35 -15.99
CA LEU A 91 -5.41 -9.01 -16.06
C LEU A 91 -6.02 -8.17 -17.18
N PHE A 92 -6.16 -8.75 -18.37
CA PHE A 92 -6.68 -8.05 -19.53
C PHE A 92 -8.16 -7.70 -19.36
N ILE A 93 -8.99 -8.69 -19.02
CA ILE A 93 -10.44 -8.51 -18.85
C ILE A 93 -10.71 -7.57 -17.67
N GLY A 94 -10.11 -7.87 -16.51
CA GLY A 94 -10.31 -7.11 -15.29
C GLY A 94 -9.77 -5.70 -15.41
N GLY A 95 -8.58 -5.55 -16.01
CA GLY A 95 -7.98 -4.27 -16.33
C GLY A 95 -8.89 -3.39 -17.18
N LEU A 96 -9.42 -3.93 -18.28
CA LEU A 96 -10.31 -3.18 -19.17
C LEU A 96 -11.61 -2.77 -18.48
N ILE A 97 -12.28 -3.71 -17.81
CA ILE A 97 -13.55 -3.43 -17.12
C ILE A 97 -13.35 -2.42 -15.99
N GLY A 98 -12.32 -2.61 -15.15
CA GLY A 98 -12.02 -1.73 -14.04
C GLY A 98 -11.66 -0.31 -14.49
N LEU A 99 -10.86 -0.19 -15.56
CA LEU A 99 -10.45 1.09 -16.13
C LEU A 99 -11.65 1.86 -16.71
N VAL A 100 -12.51 1.18 -17.48
CA VAL A 100 -13.72 1.81 -18.04
C VAL A 100 -14.71 2.18 -16.94
N ALA A 101 -14.94 1.29 -15.97
CA ALA A 101 -15.88 1.52 -14.88
C ALA A 101 -15.44 2.67 -13.96
N GLY A 102 -14.15 2.75 -13.65
CA GLY A 102 -13.57 3.82 -12.83
C GLY A 102 -13.52 5.16 -13.56
N PHE A 103 -13.22 5.17 -14.86
CA PHE A 103 -13.06 6.41 -15.61
C PHE A 103 -14.40 7.08 -15.90
N ARG A 104 -15.33 6.37 -16.55
CA ARG A 104 -16.64 6.93 -16.93
C ARG A 104 -17.53 7.19 -15.72
N GLY A 105 -17.43 6.36 -14.68
CA GLY A 105 -18.30 6.47 -13.50
C GLY A 105 -19.80 6.40 -13.85
N GLY A 106 -20.64 6.97 -12.98
CA GLY A 106 -22.09 7.09 -13.21
C GLY A 106 -22.78 5.74 -13.46
N ARG A 107 -23.75 5.73 -14.38
CA ARG A 107 -24.55 4.53 -14.70
C ARG A 107 -23.71 3.41 -15.31
N THR A 108 -22.82 3.71 -16.25
CA THR A 108 -21.98 2.71 -16.91
C THR A 108 -21.03 2.04 -15.92
N GLY A 109 -20.37 2.83 -15.07
CA GLY A 109 -19.50 2.29 -14.03
C GLY A 109 -20.26 1.43 -13.02
N ASN A 110 -21.46 1.86 -12.61
CA ASN A 110 -22.29 1.10 -11.67
C ASN A 110 -22.81 -0.20 -12.28
N LEU A 111 -23.20 -0.22 -13.56
CA LEU A 111 -23.68 -1.42 -14.24
C LEU A 111 -22.56 -2.47 -14.35
N LEU A 112 -21.37 -2.05 -14.81
CA LEU A 112 -20.20 -2.94 -14.91
C LEU A 112 -19.82 -3.52 -13.55
N MET A 113 -19.86 -2.71 -12.49
CA MET A 113 -19.57 -3.19 -11.14
C MET A 113 -20.66 -4.09 -10.59
N ARG A 114 -21.95 -3.82 -10.84
CA ARG A 114 -23.03 -4.75 -10.45
C ARG A 114 -22.88 -6.12 -11.09
N PHE A 115 -22.50 -6.17 -12.37
CA PHE A 115 -22.18 -7.42 -13.04
C PHE A 115 -20.96 -8.11 -12.42
N THR A 116 -19.91 -7.36 -12.10
CA THR A 116 -18.72 -7.88 -11.40
C THR A 116 -19.08 -8.44 -10.01
N ASP A 117 -19.90 -7.72 -9.26
CA ASP A 117 -20.30 -8.06 -7.90
C ASP A 117 -21.18 -9.32 -7.89
N PHE A 118 -22.01 -9.54 -8.92
CA PHE A 118 -22.77 -10.78 -9.08
C PHE A 118 -21.86 -12.01 -9.14
N PHE A 119 -20.78 -11.97 -9.91
CA PHE A 119 -19.84 -13.09 -10.02
C PHE A 119 -19.05 -13.33 -8.72
N LEU A 120 -18.76 -12.27 -7.95
CA LEU A 120 -18.06 -12.39 -6.66
C LEU A 120 -18.89 -13.08 -5.56
N VAL A 121 -20.21 -13.12 -5.71
CA VAL A 121 -21.10 -13.82 -4.76
C VAL A 121 -21.07 -15.32 -4.99
N ILE A 122 -20.75 -15.78 -6.20
CA ILE A 122 -20.72 -17.19 -6.55
C ILE A 122 -19.36 -17.78 -6.14
N PRO A 123 -19.32 -18.92 -5.42
CA PRO A 123 -18.05 -19.59 -5.11
C PRO A 123 -17.29 -19.95 -6.39
N ASP A 124 -16.07 -19.42 -6.52
CA ASP A 124 -15.26 -19.49 -7.74
C ASP A 124 -14.95 -20.94 -8.12
N LEU A 125 -14.51 -21.76 -7.17
CA LEU A 125 -14.19 -23.18 -7.41
C LEU A 125 -15.42 -23.96 -7.86
N ALA A 126 -16.59 -23.74 -7.24
CA ALA A 126 -17.82 -24.44 -7.63
C ALA A 126 -18.21 -24.09 -9.07
N LEU A 127 -18.09 -22.81 -9.44
CA LEU A 127 -18.37 -22.36 -10.81
C LEU A 127 -17.37 -22.95 -11.81
N GLN A 128 -16.08 -22.97 -11.46
CA GLN A 128 -15.03 -23.54 -12.29
C GLN A 128 -15.26 -25.04 -12.53
N ILE A 129 -15.61 -25.80 -11.50
CA ILE A 129 -15.95 -27.23 -11.57
C ILE A 129 -17.07 -27.46 -12.59
N VAL A 130 -18.17 -26.73 -12.45
CA VAL A 130 -19.34 -26.89 -13.34
C VAL A 130 -18.98 -26.55 -14.79
N ILE A 131 -18.25 -25.45 -15.03
CA ILE A 131 -17.91 -25.05 -16.39
C ILE A 131 -16.90 -26.01 -17.02
N VAL A 132 -15.86 -26.44 -16.30
CA VAL A 132 -14.89 -27.41 -16.82
C VAL A 132 -15.56 -28.75 -17.11
N ALA A 133 -16.48 -29.20 -16.26
CA ALA A 133 -17.24 -30.42 -16.51
C ALA A 133 -18.10 -30.36 -17.78
N ILE A 134 -18.63 -29.18 -18.13
CA ILE A 134 -19.43 -28.98 -19.36
C ILE A 134 -18.55 -28.80 -20.60
N VAL A 135 -17.52 -27.96 -20.51
CA VAL A 135 -16.69 -27.56 -21.66
C VAL A 135 -15.63 -28.62 -21.99
N GLY A 136 -15.30 -29.48 -21.02
CA GLY A 136 -14.35 -30.59 -21.15
C GLY A 136 -12.97 -30.27 -20.56
N GLN A 137 -12.29 -31.34 -20.12
CA GLN A 137 -11.01 -31.33 -19.41
C GLN A 137 -9.81 -31.18 -20.35
N SER A 138 -9.68 -30.03 -21.01
CA SER A 138 -8.47 -29.72 -21.79
C SER A 138 -7.70 -28.57 -21.17
N LEU A 139 -6.37 -28.57 -21.35
CA LEU A 139 -5.49 -27.48 -20.90
C LEU A 139 -6.03 -26.09 -21.29
N ARG A 140 -6.46 -25.95 -22.55
CA ARG A 140 -7.01 -24.69 -23.07
C ARG A 140 -8.28 -24.27 -22.32
N ASN A 141 -9.18 -25.21 -22.07
CA ASN A 141 -10.44 -24.91 -21.40
C ASN A 141 -10.20 -24.52 -19.94
N ILE A 142 -9.31 -25.23 -19.23
CA ILE A 142 -8.96 -24.91 -17.84
C ILE A 142 -8.37 -23.49 -17.76
N ILE A 143 -7.44 -23.13 -18.65
CA ILE A 143 -6.86 -21.78 -18.72
C ILE A 143 -7.95 -20.72 -18.94
N LEU A 144 -8.86 -20.95 -19.89
CA LEU A 144 -9.93 -20.02 -20.19
C LEU A 144 -10.90 -19.86 -19.01
N VAL A 145 -11.28 -20.96 -18.37
CA VAL A 145 -12.22 -20.93 -17.24
C VAL A 145 -11.61 -20.19 -16.05
N ILE A 146 -10.38 -20.52 -15.64
CA ILE A 146 -9.70 -19.83 -14.53
C ILE A 146 -9.50 -18.34 -14.87
N GLY A 147 -9.04 -18.03 -16.09
CA GLY A 147 -8.78 -16.64 -16.50
C GLY A 147 -10.04 -15.78 -16.61
N VAL A 148 -11.13 -16.32 -17.19
CA VAL A 148 -12.41 -15.62 -17.39
C VAL A 148 -13.26 -15.57 -16.12
N LEU A 149 -12.95 -16.33 -15.08
CA LEU A 149 -13.60 -16.19 -13.77
C LEU A 149 -12.77 -15.35 -12.79
N GLY A 150 -11.44 -15.33 -12.95
CA GLY A 150 -10.54 -14.59 -12.07
C GLY A 150 -10.48 -13.07 -12.28
N TRP A 151 -11.15 -12.50 -13.28
CA TRP A 151 -11.04 -11.06 -13.63
C TRP A 151 -11.69 -10.12 -12.61
N THR A 152 -12.65 -10.60 -11.83
CA THR A 152 -13.55 -9.77 -11.00
C THR A 152 -12.77 -9.00 -9.92
N THR A 153 -11.86 -9.67 -9.23
CA THR A 153 -10.97 -9.07 -8.22
C THR A 153 -10.08 -8.00 -8.85
N THR A 154 -9.49 -8.31 -10.00
CA THR A 154 -8.65 -7.35 -10.75
C THR A 154 -9.46 -6.12 -11.18
N ALA A 155 -10.68 -6.29 -11.69
CA ALA A 155 -11.54 -5.17 -12.07
C ALA A 155 -11.87 -4.23 -10.91
N ARG A 156 -12.16 -4.79 -9.73
CA ARG A 156 -12.46 -4.00 -8.53
C ARG A 156 -11.26 -3.15 -8.10
N LEU A 157 -10.08 -3.76 -8.05
CA LEU A 157 -8.83 -3.08 -7.68
C LEU A 157 -8.46 -1.98 -8.70
N VAL A 158 -8.53 -2.30 -10.00
CA VAL A 158 -8.23 -1.35 -11.08
C VAL A 158 -9.22 -0.19 -11.08
N ARG A 159 -10.50 -0.44 -10.84
CA ARG A 159 -11.52 0.62 -10.70
C ARG A 159 -11.17 1.57 -9.57
N ALA A 160 -10.82 1.06 -8.39
CA ALA A 160 -10.49 1.87 -7.23
C ALA A 160 -9.33 2.84 -7.54
N GLN A 161 -8.26 2.33 -8.15
CA GLN A 161 -7.14 3.19 -8.57
C GLN A 161 -7.53 4.19 -9.65
N THR A 162 -8.31 3.74 -10.63
CA THR A 162 -8.75 4.59 -11.73
C THR A 162 -9.54 5.80 -11.21
N LEU A 163 -10.41 5.60 -10.21
CA LEU A 163 -11.13 6.69 -9.54
C LEU A 163 -10.15 7.71 -8.92
N THR A 164 -9.18 7.23 -8.15
CA THR A 164 -8.17 8.09 -7.50
C THR A 164 -7.32 8.85 -8.51
N VAL A 165 -6.95 8.23 -9.63
CA VAL A 165 -6.14 8.88 -10.68
C VAL A 165 -6.97 9.90 -11.45
N ARG A 166 -8.25 9.60 -11.73
CA ARG A 166 -9.18 10.49 -12.45
C ARG A 166 -9.40 11.82 -11.74
N GLU A 167 -9.32 11.86 -10.41
CA GLU A 167 -9.52 13.07 -9.61
C GLU A 167 -8.28 13.98 -9.51
N ARG A 168 -7.16 13.58 -10.12
CA ARG A 168 -5.92 14.37 -10.08
C ARG A 168 -5.96 15.59 -11.01
N LYS A 169 -5.33 16.69 -10.59
CA LYS A 169 -5.29 17.98 -11.33
C LYS A 169 -4.82 17.88 -12.79
N PHE A 170 -3.92 16.94 -13.11
CA PHE A 170 -3.46 16.78 -14.50
C PHE A 170 -4.54 16.22 -15.44
N VAL A 171 -5.51 15.45 -14.91
CA VAL A 171 -6.66 14.96 -15.67
C VAL A 171 -7.62 16.11 -15.97
N LEU A 172 -7.87 16.97 -14.97
CA LEU A 172 -8.65 18.19 -15.16
C LEU A 172 -8.00 19.11 -16.20
N ARG A 173 -6.68 19.29 -16.16
CA ARG A 173 -5.92 20.02 -17.19
C ARG A 173 -6.12 19.40 -18.59
N ALA A 174 -6.02 18.08 -18.71
CA ALA A 174 -6.20 17.41 -20.00
C ALA A 174 -7.62 17.60 -20.57
N ARG A 175 -8.65 17.64 -19.72
CA ARG A 175 -10.03 18.01 -20.11
C ARG A 175 -10.14 19.47 -20.53
N ALA A 176 -9.52 20.39 -19.80
CA ALA A 176 -9.57 21.82 -20.11
C ALA A 176 -8.95 22.17 -21.47
N VAL A 177 -7.95 21.40 -21.91
CA VAL A 177 -7.33 21.53 -23.25
C VAL A 177 -8.19 20.86 -24.35
N GLY A 178 -9.37 20.31 -24.02
CA GLY A 178 -10.26 19.65 -24.98
C GLY A 178 -9.91 18.20 -25.28
N GLY A 179 -9.11 17.54 -24.43
CA GLY A 179 -8.77 16.12 -24.61
C GLY A 179 -9.99 15.21 -24.49
N SER A 180 -10.16 14.31 -25.46
CA SER A 180 -11.26 13.32 -25.43
C SER A 180 -11.09 12.30 -24.29
N ASP A 181 -12.19 11.73 -23.82
CA ASP A 181 -12.19 10.70 -22.78
C ASP A 181 -11.26 9.52 -23.10
N ARG A 182 -11.26 9.06 -24.35
CA ARG A 182 -10.37 7.99 -24.82
C ARG A 182 -8.91 8.43 -24.75
N TYR A 183 -8.60 9.64 -25.20
CA TYR A 183 -7.24 10.18 -25.13
C TYR A 183 -6.75 10.27 -23.69
N ILE A 184 -7.56 10.81 -22.79
CA ILE A 184 -7.22 10.94 -21.37
C ILE A 184 -7.02 9.57 -20.73
N LEU A 185 -7.92 8.63 -21.01
CA LEU A 185 -7.86 7.28 -20.45
C LEU A 185 -6.56 6.56 -20.84
N TRP A 186 -6.23 6.52 -22.14
CA TRP A 186 -5.06 5.79 -22.64
C TRP A 186 -3.74 6.53 -22.39
N ARG A 187 -3.72 7.86 -22.48
CA ARG A 187 -2.48 8.66 -22.40
C ARG A 187 -2.12 9.05 -20.97
N HIS A 188 -3.10 9.25 -20.10
CA HIS A 188 -2.88 9.84 -18.77
C HIS A 188 -3.28 8.92 -17.62
N VAL A 189 -4.33 8.12 -17.77
CA VAL A 189 -4.83 7.28 -16.67
C VAL A 189 -4.20 5.89 -16.68
N LEU A 190 -4.29 5.16 -17.80
CA LEU A 190 -3.78 3.81 -17.93
C LEU A 190 -2.30 3.67 -17.52
N PRO A 191 -1.36 4.53 -17.98
CA PRO A 191 0.05 4.39 -17.61
C PRO A 191 0.32 4.52 -16.10
N GLN A 192 -0.60 5.15 -15.36
CA GLN A 192 -0.49 5.28 -13.90
C GLN A 192 -1.05 4.06 -13.16
N VAL A 193 -1.98 3.33 -13.77
CA VAL A 193 -2.64 2.18 -13.16
C VAL A 193 -1.93 0.87 -13.53
N VAL A 194 -1.30 0.80 -14.71
CA VAL A 194 -0.55 -0.37 -15.21
C VAL A 194 0.49 -0.91 -14.21
N PRO A 195 1.32 -0.09 -13.54
CA PRO A 195 2.28 -0.62 -12.58
C PRO A 195 1.62 -1.45 -11.48
N LEU A 196 0.50 -0.95 -10.91
CA LEU A 196 -0.22 -1.69 -9.88
C LEU A 196 -0.90 -2.94 -10.44
N MET A 197 -1.45 -2.84 -11.66
CA MET A 197 -2.01 -4.00 -12.37
C MET A 197 -0.98 -5.13 -12.51
N LEU A 198 0.24 -4.80 -12.92
CA LEU A 198 1.32 -5.77 -13.07
C LEU A 198 1.73 -6.38 -11.72
N ALA A 199 1.84 -5.58 -10.65
CA ALA A 199 2.15 -6.09 -9.32
C ALA A 199 1.07 -7.06 -8.81
N ASN A 200 -0.21 -6.69 -8.94
CA ASN A 200 -1.32 -7.54 -8.54
C ASN A 200 -1.41 -8.83 -9.37
N THR A 201 -1.02 -8.80 -10.65
CA THR A 201 -1.01 -9.98 -11.51
C THR A 201 -0.14 -11.09 -10.94
N VAL A 202 0.98 -10.74 -10.29
CA VAL A 202 1.85 -11.74 -9.65
C VAL A 202 1.11 -12.53 -8.57
N LEU A 203 0.23 -11.87 -7.79
CA LEU A 203 -0.62 -12.54 -6.80
C LEU A 203 -1.71 -13.40 -7.46
N VAL A 204 -2.26 -12.94 -8.60
CA VAL A 204 -3.25 -13.69 -9.36
C VAL A 204 -2.66 -14.98 -9.93
N ILE A 205 -1.38 -15.00 -10.31
CA ILE A 205 -0.69 -16.24 -10.74
C ILE A 205 -0.73 -17.28 -9.62
N SER A 206 -0.47 -16.90 -8.36
CA SER A 206 -0.55 -17.81 -7.21
C SER A 206 -1.92 -18.48 -7.12
N LEU A 207 -2.99 -17.67 -7.20
CA LEU A 207 -4.37 -18.15 -7.11
C LEU A 207 -4.73 -19.03 -8.30
N ALA A 208 -4.29 -18.68 -9.51
CA ALA A 208 -4.54 -19.48 -10.70
C ALA A 208 -3.88 -20.87 -10.64
N ILE A 209 -2.65 -20.95 -10.10
CA ILE A 209 -1.97 -22.24 -9.88
C ILE A 209 -2.72 -23.07 -8.84
N LEU A 210 -3.14 -22.47 -7.72
CA LEU A 210 -3.94 -23.17 -6.71
C LEU A 210 -5.29 -23.67 -7.26
N SER A 211 -5.97 -22.85 -8.06
CA SER A 211 -7.22 -23.26 -8.73
C SER A 211 -6.99 -24.42 -9.71
N GLU A 212 -5.97 -24.35 -10.55
CA GLU A 212 -5.59 -25.46 -11.45
C GLU A 212 -5.30 -26.73 -10.67
N SER A 213 -4.45 -26.64 -9.64
CA SER A 213 -4.08 -27.78 -8.82
C SER A 213 -5.27 -28.38 -8.08
N THR A 214 -6.24 -27.55 -7.66
CA THR A 214 -7.48 -28.01 -7.03
C THR A 214 -8.39 -28.72 -8.03
N LEU A 215 -8.60 -28.15 -9.21
CA LEU A 215 -9.40 -28.78 -10.28
C LEU A 215 -8.78 -30.10 -10.71
N ALA A 216 -7.47 -30.12 -10.92
CA ALA A 216 -6.72 -31.31 -11.27
C ALA A 216 -6.80 -32.37 -10.15
N PHE A 217 -6.64 -31.97 -8.89
CA PHE A 217 -6.78 -32.87 -7.73
C PHE A 217 -8.16 -33.54 -7.63
N ILE A 218 -9.23 -32.83 -8.03
CA ILE A 218 -10.61 -33.36 -8.04
C ILE A 218 -10.89 -34.23 -9.29
N GLY A 219 -9.92 -34.36 -10.20
CA GLY A 219 -10.07 -35.16 -11.42
C GLY A 219 -10.67 -34.39 -12.61
N LEU A 220 -10.59 -33.05 -12.60
CA LEU A 220 -11.01 -32.17 -13.70
C LEU A 220 -9.82 -31.57 -14.48
N GLY A 221 -8.60 -32.03 -14.21
CA GLY A 221 -7.42 -31.65 -14.98
C GLY A 221 -7.36 -32.38 -16.32
N ASP A 222 -6.49 -31.92 -17.21
CA ASP A 222 -6.26 -32.60 -18.49
C ASP A 222 -5.56 -33.94 -18.24
N PRO A 223 -6.19 -35.09 -18.55
CA PRO A 223 -5.63 -36.40 -18.23
C PRO A 223 -4.45 -36.79 -19.13
N THR A 224 -4.20 -36.05 -20.21
CA THR A 224 -3.11 -36.33 -21.15
C THR A 224 -1.80 -35.63 -20.79
N LEU A 225 -1.84 -34.74 -19.79
CA LEU A 225 -0.72 -33.91 -19.40
C LEU A 225 -0.41 -34.09 -17.91
N ILE A 226 0.88 -34.08 -17.60
CA ILE A 226 1.36 -34.15 -16.23
C ILE A 226 1.37 -32.73 -15.67
N SER A 227 0.60 -32.47 -14.61
CA SER A 227 0.65 -31.27 -13.78
C SER A 227 0.83 -31.64 -12.32
N TRP A 228 1.25 -30.70 -11.47
CA TRP A 228 1.41 -31.01 -10.03
C TRP A 228 0.08 -31.41 -9.38
N GLY A 229 -1.04 -30.81 -9.79
CA GLY A 229 -2.36 -31.23 -9.32
C GLY A 229 -2.76 -32.62 -9.80
N GLN A 230 -2.40 -33.01 -11.03
CA GLN A 230 -2.64 -34.36 -11.55
C GLN A 230 -1.78 -35.40 -10.81
N MET A 231 -0.51 -35.11 -10.53
CA MET A 231 0.35 -35.98 -9.72
C MET A 231 -0.28 -36.24 -8.34
N LEU A 232 -0.79 -35.21 -7.69
CA LEU A 232 -1.51 -35.34 -6.41
C LEU A 232 -2.80 -36.16 -6.55
N ASN A 233 -3.55 -35.97 -7.64
CA ASN A 233 -4.75 -36.76 -7.92
C ASN A 233 -4.41 -38.25 -8.04
N PHE A 234 -3.42 -38.60 -8.86
CA PHE A 234 -3.03 -40.00 -9.09
C PHE A 234 -2.47 -40.63 -7.81
N ALA A 235 -1.58 -39.95 -7.10
CA ALA A 235 -1.07 -40.44 -5.81
C ALA A 235 -2.21 -40.70 -4.80
N PHE A 236 -3.21 -39.82 -4.72
CA PHE A 236 -4.32 -39.98 -3.79
C PHE A 236 -5.30 -41.07 -4.24
N THR A 237 -5.75 -41.04 -5.50
CA THR A 237 -6.80 -41.94 -6.01
C THR A 237 -6.29 -43.35 -6.31
N ARG A 238 -5.01 -43.51 -6.64
CA ARG A 238 -4.37 -44.79 -6.98
C ARG A 238 -3.58 -45.38 -5.81
N GLY A 239 -3.88 -44.96 -4.58
CA GLY A 239 -3.47 -45.67 -3.37
C GLY A 239 -2.04 -45.45 -2.87
N ALA A 240 -1.34 -44.38 -3.27
CA ALA A 240 0.02 -44.09 -2.79
C ALA A 240 0.09 -44.00 -1.26
N VAL A 241 -0.96 -43.44 -0.64
CA VAL A 241 -1.07 -43.33 0.83
C VAL A 241 -1.12 -44.72 1.48
N SER A 242 -1.90 -45.63 0.91
CA SER A 242 -2.00 -47.02 1.38
C SER A 242 -0.71 -47.79 1.16
N ALA A 243 0.03 -47.48 0.09
CA ALA A 243 1.35 -48.05 -0.21
C ALA A 243 2.50 -47.43 0.61
N GLY A 244 2.24 -46.40 1.42
CA GLY A 244 3.30 -45.67 2.14
C GLY A 244 4.22 -44.84 1.24
N ALA A 245 3.86 -44.64 -0.03
CA ALA A 245 4.63 -43.95 -1.06
C ALA A 245 4.53 -42.43 -0.94
N TRP A 246 5.05 -41.89 0.17
CA TRP A 246 5.03 -40.44 0.46
C TRP A 246 5.72 -39.60 -0.62
N TRP A 247 6.68 -40.18 -1.35
CA TRP A 247 7.40 -39.52 -2.43
C TRP A 247 6.53 -39.21 -3.65
N ALA A 248 5.42 -39.90 -3.87
CA ALA A 248 4.48 -39.54 -4.94
C ALA A 248 3.59 -38.33 -4.56
N LEU A 249 3.43 -38.05 -3.26
CA LEU A 249 2.51 -37.03 -2.74
C LEU A 249 3.22 -35.73 -2.32
N ILE A 250 4.28 -35.82 -1.54
CA ILE A 250 4.93 -34.66 -0.91
C ILE A 250 5.62 -33.73 -1.93
N PRO A 251 6.44 -34.23 -2.88
CA PRO A 251 7.14 -33.39 -3.84
C PRO A 251 6.27 -32.46 -4.70
N PRO A 252 5.17 -32.92 -5.36
CA PRO A 252 4.32 -32.00 -6.13
C PRO A 252 3.63 -30.97 -5.22
N GLY A 253 3.25 -31.33 -3.99
CA GLY A 253 2.74 -30.38 -3.00
C GLY A 253 3.75 -29.30 -2.62
N LEU A 254 5.00 -29.69 -2.36
CA LEU A 254 6.09 -28.74 -2.07
C LEU A 254 6.40 -27.82 -3.25
N ALA A 255 6.30 -28.32 -4.48
CA ALA A 255 6.51 -27.52 -5.68
C ALA A 255 5.42 -26.45 -5.86
N ILE A 256 4.15 -26.80 -5.60
CA ILE A 256 3.05 -25.82 -5.55
C ILE A 256 3.32 -24.77 -4.49
N VAL A 257 3.65 -25.18 -3.25
CA VAL A 257 3.98 -24.26 -2.14
C VAL A 257 5.13 -23.34 -2.51
N TRP A 258 6.18 -23.88 -3.13
CA TRP A 258 7.35 -23.10 -3.56
C TRP A 258 6.96 -21.97 -4.51
N VAL A 259 6.20 -22.28 -5.57
CA VAL A 259 5.79 -21.26 -6.54
C VAL A 259 4.83 -20.27 -5.93
N VAL A 260 3.80 -20.73 -5.22
CA VAL A 260 2.79 -19.87 -4.57
C VAL A 260 3.45 -18.92 -3.57
N LEU A 261 4.39 -19.41 -2.77
CA LEU A 261 5.15 -18.58 -1.84
C LEU A 261 6.04 -17.59 -2.60
N GLY A 262 6.74 -18.05 -3.64
CA GLY A 262 7.60 -17.21 -4.47
C GLY A 262 6.86 -16.05 -5.13
N THR A 263 5.72 -16.33 -5.77
CA THR A 263 4.84 -15.31 -6.39
C THR A 263 4.20 -14.41 -5.35
N THR A 264 3.80 -14.92 -4.19
CA THR A 264 3.21 -14.10 -3.12
C THR A 264 4.23 -13.12 -2.52
N LEU A 265 5.45 -13.59 -2.21
CA LEU A 265 6.54 -12.74 -1.72
C LEU A 265 6.93 -11.67 -2.74
N LEU A 266 7.01 -12.06 -4.02
CA LEU A 266 7.32 -11.13 -5.12
C LEU A 266 6.22 -10.08 -5.30
N GLY A 267 4.95 -10.51 -5.32
CA GLY A 267 3.79 -9.64 -5.49
C GLY A 267 3.67 -8.60 -4.38
N ASN A 268 3.78 -9.01 -3.12
CA ASN A 268 3.75 -8.11 -1.96
C ASN A 268 4.88 -7.08 -2.01
N ALA A 269 6.10 -7.51 -2.34
CA ALA A 269 7.24 -6.60 -2.48
C ALA A 269 7.07 -5.60 -3.64
N LEU A 270 6.42 -6.00 -4.74
CA LEU A 270 6.11 -5.10 -5.85
C LEU A 270 5.00 -4.10 -5.47
N GLU A 271 3.99 -4.54 -4.72
CA GLU A 271 2.92 -3.66 -4.23
C GLU A 271 3.47 -2.58 -3.29
N ASP A 272 4.35 -2.94 -2.35
CA ASP A 272 5.01 -2.00 -1.43
C ASP A 272 5.80 -0.91 -2.16
N LEU A 273 6.50 -1.29 -3.24
CA LEU A 273 7.29 -0.33 -4.04
C LEU A 273 6.41 0.67 -4.78
N LEU A 274 5.23 0.25 -5.18
CA LEU A 274 4.28 1.05 -5.95
C LEU A 274 3.36 1.87 -5.05
N ASN A 275 3.15 1.42 -3.81
CA ASN A 275 2.36 2.12 -2.81
C ASN A 275 3.20 2.50 -1.56
N PRO A 276 4.19 3.40 -1.70
CA PRO A 276 5.14 3.75 -0.64
C PRO A 276 4.51 4.47 0.58
N ARG A 277 3.20 4.76 0.55
CA ARG A 277 2.47 5.34 1.68
C ARG A 277 2.23 4.34 2.81
N LEU A 278 2.31 3.03 2.52
CA LEU A 278 2.15 1.96 3.52
C LEU A 278 3.46 1.64 4.26
N GLY A 279 4.61 1.81 3.61
CA GLY A 279 5.92 1.39 4.14
C GLY A 279 6.62 2.36 5.09
N ARG A 280 6.15 3.61 5.23
CA ARG A 280 6.72 4.55 6.22
C ARG A 280 6.10 4.26 7.59
N HIS A 281 6.70 3.28 8.25
CA HIS A 281 6.54 2.95 9.66
C HIS A 281 6.28 4.20 10.51
N TYR A 282 5.02 4.39 10.94
CA TYR A 282 4.70 5.23 12.09
C TYR A 282 5.16 4.59 13.43
N LEU A 283 5.72 3.38 13.37
CA LEU A 283 6.08 2.54 14.52
C LEU A 283 7.58 2.27 14.65
N GLU A 284 8.42 2.77 13.74
CA GLU A 284 9.86 2.74 13.97
C GLU A 284 10.14 3.72 15.09
N ARG A 285 10.43 3.16 16.26
CA ARG A 285 10.84 3.87 17.48
C ARG A 285 11.99 4.78 17.04
N GLU A 286 11.73 6.08 16.86
CA GLU A 286 12.79 7.05 16.60
C GLU A 286 13.88 6.78 17.65
N PRO A 287 15.11 6.44 17.25
CA PRO A 287 16.20 6.42 18.22
C PRO A 287 16.19 7.78 18.91
N ALA A 288 16.28 7.77 20.24
CA ALA A 288 16.30 8.99 21.02
C ALA A 288 17.34 9.94 20.39
N PRO A 289 16.97 11.19 20.10
CA PRO A 289 17.86 12.10 19.38
C PRO A 289 19.20 12.17 20.11
N VAL A 290 20.29 11.87 19.39
CA VAL A 290 21.66 12.19 19.82
C VAL A 290 21.83 13.69 19.56
N VAL A 291 21.10 14.50 20.31
CA VAL A 291 21.35 15.94 20.40
C VAL A 291 22.12 16.13 21.69
N THR A 292 23.36 16.57 21.56
CA THR A 292 24.14 17.01 22.72
C THR A 292 23.35 18.15 23.37
N PRO A 293 22.98 18.06 24.66
CA PRO A 293 22.24 19.13 25.31
C PRO A 293 23.06 20.43 25.17
N GLY A 294 22.47 21.40 24.46
CA GLY A 294 23.13 22.67 24.20
C GLY A 294 23.21 23.51 25.46
N ARG A 295 23.97 24.60 25.40
CA ARG A 295 23.90 25.64 26.44
C ARG A 295 22.54 26.35 26.33
N PRO A 296 21.82 26.58 27.43
CA PRO A 296 20.57 27.34 27.41
C PRO A 296 20.80 28.74 26.80
N PRO A 297 19.76 29.36 26.21
CA PRO A 297 19.88 30.66 25.56
C PRO A 297 20.39 31.73 26.54
N GLU A 298 21.23 32.65 26.06
CA GLU A 298 21.80 33.75 26.85
C GLU A 298 20.73 34.71 27.40
N SER A 299 19.52 34.70 26.84
CA SER A 299 18.37 35.48 27.30
C SER A 299 17.37 34.57 28.04
N PRO A 300 17.30 34.62 29.39
CA PRO A 300 16.34 33.85 30.17
C PRO A 300 14.87 34.27 29.95
N GLU A 301 14.62 35.37 29.22
CA GLU A 301 13.28 35.88 28.90
C GLU A 301 12.71 35.36 27.57
N ALA A 302 13.48 34.62 26.77
CA ALA A 302 13.00 34.07 25.50
C ALA A 302 11.99 32.93 25.72
N LEU A 303 10.80 33.05 25.13
CA LEU A 303 9.78 32.01 25.09
C LEU A 303 10.21 30.85 24.18
N LEU A 304 10.72 31.18 22.99
CA LEU A 304 11.29 30.24 22.02
C LEU A 304 12.68 30.75 21.61
N GLY A 305 13.69 29.91 21.73
CA GLY A 305 15.06 30.19 21.30
C GLY A 305 15.57 29.10 20.37
N ILE A 306 15.98 29.48 19.17
CA ILE A 306 16.57 28.58 18.17
C ILE A 306 18.04 28.97 18.00
N ARG A 307 18.95 27.99 18.01
CA ARG A 307 20.40 28.20 17.86
C ARG A 307 20.97 27.22 16.86
N ASP A 308 21.61 27.75 15.82
CA ASP A 308 22.27 27.03 14.71
C ASP A 308 21.46 25.85 14.18
N LEU A 309 20.14 26.03 14.02
CA LEU A 309 19.24 24.95 13.60
C LEU A 309 19.59 24.50 12.19
N ARG A 310 19.91 23.23 12.06
CA ARG A 310 20.18 22.56 10.77
C ARG A 310 19.21 21.42 10.59
N VAL A 311 18.59 21.35 9.42
CA VAL A 311 17.62 20.30 9.07
C VAL A 311 18.04 19.66 7.76
N THR A 312 18.11 18.33 7.74
CA THR A 312 18.43 17.55 6.54
C THR A 312 17.30 16.60 6.20
N PHE A 313 17.11 16.33 4.91
CA PHE A 313 16.21 15.32 4.39
C PHE A 313 16.97 14.21 3.68
N GLU A 314 16.56 12.97 3.90
CA GLU A 314 17.04 11.84 3.11
C GLU A 314 16.14 11.61 1.90
N VAL A 315 16.65 11.93 0.71
CA VAL A 315 15.93 11.79 -0.56
C VAL A 315 16.70 10.84 -1.46
N GLY A 316 16.24 9.60 -1.56
CA GLY A 316 16.85 8.58 -2.43
C GLY A 316 18.27 8.18 -2.00
N GLY A 317 18.56 8.21 -0.69
CA GLY A 317 19.87 7.89 -0.12
C GLY A 317 20.86 9.06 -0.09
N LEU A 318 20.47 10.24 -0.62
CA LEU A 318 21.23 11.47 -0.50
C LEU A 318 20.68 12.32 0.65
N ARG A 319 21.57 12.91 1.45
CA ARG A 319 21.20 13.90 2.47
C ARG A 319 21.21 15.29 1.85
N VAL A 320 20.08 15.97 1.90
CA VAL A 320 19.91 17.33 1.37
C VAL A 320 19.63 18.26 2.54
N ALA A 321 20.43 19.32 2.69
CA ALA A 321 20.17 20.36 3.69
C ALA A 321 18.97 21.20 3.25
N ALA A 322 17.97 21.34 4.14
CA ALA A 322 16.79 22.18 3.92
C ALA A 322 16.78 23.43 4.82
N VAL A 323 17.51 23.39 5.93
CA VAL A 323 17.79 24.54 6.80
C VAL A 323 19.25 24.42 7.21
N ASP A 324 20.02 25.49 7.11
CA ASP A 324 21.45 25.49 7.44
C ASP A 324 21.80 26.70 8.33
N GLY A 325 21.78 26.49 9.64
CA GLY A 325 22.31 27.44 10.63
C GLY A 325 21.38 28.60 11.00
N VAL A 326 20.08 28.34 11.16
CA VAL A 326 19.12 29.37 11.56
C VAL A 326 19.14 29.59 13.07
N SER A 327 19.26 30.85 13.50
CA SER A 327 19.12 31.26 14.90
C SER A 327 18.10 32.39 15.02
N LEU A 328 17.19 32.28 15.99
CA LEU A 328 16.20 33.30 16.31
C LEU A 328 15.77 33.22 17.76
N ASP A 329 15.25 34.32 18.29
CA ASP A 329 14.61 34.39 19.61
C ASP A 329 13.23 35.03 19.49
N LEU A 330 12.29 34.55 20.29
CA LEU A 330 10.96 35.10 20.44
C LEU A 330 10.64 35.25 21.93
N ARG A 331 10.33 36.46 22.36
CA ARG A 331 9.92 36.76 23.75
C ARG A 331 8.41 36.56 23.93
N ARG A 332 7.95 36.52 25.18
CA ARG A 332 6.52 36.51 25.49
C ARG A 332 5.87 37.81 25.03
N GLY A 333 4.73 37.71 24.35
CA GLY A 333 4.00 38.87 23.81
C GLY A 333 4.60 39.45 22.53
N GLU A 334 5.71 38.90 22.03
CA GLU A 334 6.32 39.30 20.77
C GLU A 334 5.67 38.55 19.59
N ALA A 335 5.60 39.20 18.43
CA ALA A 335 5.22 38.59 17.17
C ALA A 335 6.41 38.64 16.22
N LEU A 336 6.89 37.46 15.78
CA LEU A 336 8.02 37.33 14.86
C LEU A 336 7.54 36.83 13.50
N GLY A 337 7.83 37.60 12.45
CA GLY A 337 7.58 37.21 11.07
C GLY A 337 8.82 36.61 10.41
N LEU A 338 8.71 35.38 9.88
CA LEU A 338 9.75 34.77 9.07
C LEU A 338 9.41 34.91 7.59
N VAL A 339 10.14 35.76 6.87
CA VAL A 339 9.89 36.08 5.46
C VAL A 339 11.08 35.63 4.60
N GLY A 340 10.79 35.15 3.39
CA GLY A 340 11.79 34.68 2.44
C GLY A 340 11.14 34.04 1.23
N GLU A 341 11.93 33.71 0.22
CA GLU A 341 11.45 33.10 -1.03
C GLU A 341 10.78 31.74 -0.81
N SER A 342 9.92 31.33 -1.73
CA SER A 342 9.32 30.00 -1.69
C SER A 342 10.41 28.93 -1.73
N GLY A 343 10.37 27.97 -0.80
CA GLY A 343 11.36 26.90 -0.71
C GLY A 343 12.62 27.21 0.12
N CYS A 344 12.78 28.40 0.68
CA CYS A 344 13.95 28.76 1.50
C CYS A 344 13.98 28.12 2.92
N GLY A 345 13.10 27.14 3.19
CA GLY A 345 13.11 26.38 4.45
C GLY A 345 12.28 26.96 5.61
N LYS A 346 11.43 27.98 5.41
CA LYS A 346 10.59 28.60 6.47
C LYS A 346 9.72 27.58 7.21
N THR A 347 8.84 26.90 6.49
CA THR A 347 7.97 25.84 7.00
C THR A 347 8.80 24.72 7.64
N THR A 348 9.92 24.34 7.01
CA THR A 348 10.82 23.29 7.52
C THR A 348 11.42 23.68 8.87
N ALA A 349 11.90 24.91 9.04
CA ALA A 349 12.45 25.41 10.30
C ALA A 349 11.40 25.40 11.42
N MET A 350 10.17 25.82 11.11
CA MET A 350 9.06 25.84 12.06
C MET A 350 8.60 24.42 12.45
N LEU A 351 8.48 23.51 11.47
CA LEU A 351 8.16 22.10 11.75
C LEU A 351 9.28 21.43 12.56
N ALA A 352 10.55 21.75 12.30
CA ALA A 352 11.67 21.28 13.11
C ALA A 352 11.58 21.79 14.55
N ALA A 353 11.30 23.08 14.74
CA ALA A 353 11.17 23.68 16.07
C ALA A 353 10.09 22.99 16.92
N LEU A 354 8.99 22.57 16.30
CA LEU A 354 7.88 21.87 16.99
C LEU A 354 8.01 20.33 17.00
N ARG A 355 9.11 19.78 16.48
CA ARG A 355 9.32 18.33 16.32
C ARG A 355 8.20 17.65 15.49
N LEU A 356 7.79 18.30 14.41
CA LEU A 356 6.76 17.89 13.45
C LEU A 356 7.32 17.66 12.03
N LEU A 357 8.62 17.41 11.89
CA LEU A 357 9.23 17.14 10.59
C LEU A 357 8.57 15.91 9.91
N PRO A 358 8.33 15.96 8.59
CA PRO A 358 7.80 14.82 7.87
C PRO A 358 8.85 13.71 7.75
N PRO A 359 8.44 12.46 7.45
CA PRO A 359 9.37 11.34 7.46
C PRO A 359 10.53 11.53 6.48
N GLY A 360 11.73 11.18 6.95
CA GLY A 360 13.01 11.40 6.26
C GLY A 360 13.66 12.75 6.57
N GLY A 361 12.98 13.67 7.28
CA GLY A 361 13.56 14.89 7.82
C GLY A 361 14.12 14.67 9.22
N ALA A 362 15.32 15.17 9.50
CA ALA A 362 15.95 15.12 10.81
C ALA A 362 16.62 16.45 11.16
N ILE A 363 16.57 16.82 12.44
CA ILE A 363 17.40 17.89 13.00
C ILE A 363 18.83 17.36 13.01
N ALA A 364 19.68 17.94 12.16
CA ALA A 364 21.07 17.52 11.96
C ALA A 364 22.05 18.25 12.89
N GLY A 365 21.61 19.34 13.50
CA GLY A 365 22.41 20.16 14.41
C GLY A 365 21.61 21.33 14.97
N GLY A 366 22.15 21.96 16.01
CA GLY A 366 21.53 23.05 16.74
C GLY A 366 20.58 22.60 17.85
N ASN A 367 20.00 23.57 18.56
CA ASN A 367 19.10 23.35 19.68
C ASN A 367 17.86 24.22 19.56
N VAL A 368 16.73 23.72 20.07
CA VAL A 368 15.45 24.44 20.09
C VAL A 368 14.93 24.47 21.52
N TRP A 369 14.96 25.65 22.13
CA TRP A 369 14.54 25.89 23.50
C TRP A 369 13.14 26.46 23.54
N PHE A 370 12.27 25.89 24.37
CA PHE A 370 10.96 26.44 24.68
C PHE A 370 10.76 26.46 26.19
N GLU A 371 10.52 27.64 26.76
CA GLU A 371 10.42 27.85 28.21
C GLU A 371 11.59 27.22 29.01
N GLY A 372 12.81 27.38 28.50
CA GLY A 372 14.03 26.83 29.12
C GLY A 372 14.22 25.32 28.96
N ARG A 373 13.37 24.62 28.19
CA ARG A 373 13.53 23.18 27.88
C ARG A 373 13.95 22.98 26.43
N ASP A 374 14.96 22.14 26.20
CA ASP A 374 15.36 21.77 24.85
C ASP A 374 14.37 20.76 24.24
N LEU A 375 13.52 21.22 23.33
CA LEU A 375 12.51 20.42 22.63
C LEU A 375 13.14 19.33 21.76
N ALA A 376 14.36 19.54 21.27
CA ALA A 376 15.05 18.56 20.45
C ALA A 376 15.46 17.33 21.27
N ALA A 377 15.73 17.50 22.56
CA ALA A 377 16.13 16.43 23.49
C ALA A 377 14.95 15.69 24.16
N LEU A 378 13.72 16.22 24.07
CA LEU A 378 12.56 15.61 24.69
C LEU A 378 12.13 14.32 24.00
N ARG A 379 11.72 13.33 24.80
CA ARG A 379 11.11 12.09 24.30
C ARG A 379 9.70 12.38 23.78
N PRO A 380 9.18 11.58 22.83
CA PRO A 380 7.82 11.76 22.32
C PRO A 380 6.73 11.75 23.41
N ALA A 381 6.92 10.97 24.48
CA ALA A 381 5.98 10.93 25.61
C ALA A 381 5.92 12.26 26.39
N ASP A 382 7.05 12.96 26.50
CA ASP A 382 7.15 14.24 27.21
C ASP A 382 6.68 15.42 26.33
N LEU A 383 6.79 15.30 25.00
CA LEU A 383 6.30 16.29 24.03
C LEU A 383 4.77 16.27 23.86
N ARG A 384 4.14 15.09 23.89
CA ARG A 384 2.69 14.93 23.72
C ARG A 384 1.83 15.85 24.61
N PRO A 385 2.05 15.93 25.94
CA PRO A 385 1.23 16.80 26.80
C PRO A 385 1.53 18.29 26.60
N MET A 386 2.69 18.66 26.05
CA MET A 386 3.04 20.05 25.74
C MET A 386 2.38 20.56 24.46
N ARG A 387 2.17 19.66 23.49
CA ARG A 387 1.46 19.98 22.24
C ARG A 387 0.03 20.43 22.55
N TRP A 388 -0.43 21.42 21.80
CA TRP A 388 -1.68 22.17 21.97
C TRP A 388 -1.84 22.96 23.28
N ARG A 389 -1.34 22.50 24.43
CA ARG A 389 -1.42 23.24 25.70
C ARG A 389 -0.39 24.35 25.85
N ARG A 390 0.84 24.10 25.40
CA ARG A 390 1.95 25.06 25.56
C ARG A 390 2.32 25.70 24.23
N PHE A 391 2.27 24.93 23.15
CA PHE A 391 2.48 25.44 21.80
C PHE A 391 1.56 24.75 20.80
N SER A 392 1.23 25.47 19.74
CA SER A 392 0.24 25.10 18.74
C SER A 392 0.72 25.49 17.33
N MET A 393 0.17 24.88 16.29
CA MET A 393 0.49 25.23 14.90
C MET A 393 -0.76 25.33 14.03
N VAL A 394 -0.81 26.37 13.19
CA VAL A 394 -1.73 26.46 12.05
C VAL A 394 -0.95 26.06 10.79
N PHE A 395 -1.28 24.90 10.22
CA PHE A 395 -0.57 24.34 9.07
C PHE A 395 -0.90 25.05 7.75
N GLN A 396 0.07 25.11 6.84
CA GLN A 396 -0.15 25.56 5.46
C GLN A 396 -1.21 24.69 4.77
N GLY A 397 -2.11 25.32 4.00
CA GLY A 397 -3.19 24.60 3.33
C GLY A 397 -4.22 23.99 4.29
N ALA A 398 -4.43 24.63 5.44
CA ALA A 398 -5.30 24.23 6.55
C ALA A 398 -6.71 23.72 6.15
N MET A 399 -7.20 24.09 4.96
CA MET A 399 -8.46 23.57 4.39
C MET A 399 -8.54 22.03 4.30
N ASN A 400 -7.39 21.34 4.30
CA ASN A 400 -7.31 19.86 4.27
C ASN A 400 -6.92 19.23 5.63
N ALA A 401 -6.73 20.03 6.68
CA ALA A 401 -6.26 19.53 7.98
C ALA A 401 -7.41 18.99 8.86
N LEU A 402 -8.64 19.47 8.63
CA LEU A 402 -9.83 18.97 9.32
C LEU A 402 -10.20 17.56 8.82
N ASN A 403 -10.62 16.71 9.76
CA ASN A 403 -11.15 15.40 9.47
C ASN A 403 -12.53 15.52 8.79
N PRO A 404 -12.71 15.04 7.54
CA PRO A 404 -13.94 15.26 6.78
C PRO A 404 -15.16 14.48 7.31
N VAL A 405 -14.95 13.47 8.17
CA VAL A 405 -16.04 12.64 8.72
C VAL A 405 -16.42 13.03 10.16
N LYS A 406 -15.91 14.17 10.65
CA LYS A 406 -16.24 14.72 11.97
C LYS A 406 -16.69 16.18 11.82
N THR A 407 -17.63 16.61 12.66
CA THR A 407 -18.06 18.01 12.68
C THR A 407 -16.93 18.91 13.19
N VAL A 408 -16.98 20.19 12.84
CA VAL A 408 -15.94 21.16 13.22
C VAL A 408 -15.90 21.35 14.74
N GLY A 409 -17.07 21.51 15.37
CA GLY A 409 -17.17 21.66 16.82
C GLY A 409 -16.66 20.44 17.59
N TRP A 410 -16.91 19.24 17.06
CA TRP A 410 -16.42 17.99 17.67
C TRP A 410 -14.88 17.95 17.69
N GLN A 411 -14.22 18.36 16.61
CA GLN A 411 -12.75 18.34 16.52
C GLN A 411 -12.10 19.34 17.48
N ILE A 412 -12.72 20.51 17.68
CA ILE A 412 -12.26 21.50 18.66
C ILE A 412 -12.48 20.99 20.09
N ALA A 413 -13.65 20.43 20.38
CA ALA A 413 -13.96 19.84 21.69
C ALA A 413 -13.07 18.63 22.01
N GLU A 414 -12.71 17.81 21.02
CA GLU A 414 -11.78 16.69 21.18
C GLU A 414 -10.41 17.17 21.67
N ALA A 415 -9.86 18.22 21.06
CA ALA A 415 -8.57 18.78 21.47
C ALA A 415 -8.62 19.25 22.94
N ILE A 416 -9.69 19.93 23.36
CA ILE A 416 -9.88 20.38 24.75
C ILE A 416 -9.88 19.18 25.70
N ARG A 417 -10.71 18.17 25.43
CA ARG A 417 -10.86 16.99 26.32
C ARG A 417 -9.60 16.13 26.39
N LEU A 418 -8.86 16.04 25.29
CA LEU A 418 -7.63 15.25 25.25
C LEU A 418 -6.54 15.87 26.14
N HIS A 419 -6.54 17.20 26.25
CA HIS A 419 -5.50 17.95 26.95
C HIS A 419 -5.94 18.46 28.34
N ASP A 420 -7.23 18.47 28.61
CA ASP A 420 -7.83 18.77 29.91
C ASP A 420 -8.91 17.72 30.27
N PRO A 421 -8.49 16.58 30.87
CA PRO A 421 -9.42 15.49 31.21
C PRO A 421 -10.49 15.86 32.24
N ALA A 422 -10.33 16.99 32.95
CA ALA A 422 -11.32 17.47 33.91
C ALA A 422 -12.55 18.09 33.21
N VAL A 423 -12.42 18.48 31.94
CA VAL A 423 -13.50 19.12 31.18
C VAL A 423 -14.45 18.06 30.63
N GLY A 424 -15.71 18.16 31.02
CA GLY A 424 -16.79 17.30 30.54
C GLY A 424 -17.12 17.52 29.05
N ALA A 425 -17.90 16.60 28.46
CA ALA A 425 -18.27 16.69 27.04
C ALA A 425 -19.05 17.97 26.70
N ASP A 426 -20.02 18.34 27.54
CA ASP A 426 -20.89 19.49 27.31
C ASP A 426 -20.13 20.82 27.48
N GLU A 427 -19.24 20.88 28.47
CA GLU A 427 -18.36 22.04 28.66
C GLU A 427 -17.39 22.21 27.50
N ALA A 428 -16.79 21.11 27.01
CA ALA A 428 -15.91 21.15 25.83
C ALA A 428 -16.64 21.60 24.57
N ALA A 429 -17.90 21.15 24.37
CA ALA A 429 -18.73 21.58 23.25
C ALA A 429 -19.09 23.07 23.34
N THR A 430 -19.39 23.56 24.55
CA THR A 430 -19.65 24.99 24.80
C THR A 430 -18.42 25.83 24.46
N ARG A 431 -17.25 25.43 24.97
CA ARG A 431 -15.97 26.08 24.67
C ARG A 431 -15.62 26.05 23.18
N ALA A 432 -15.92 24.95 22.49
CA ALA A 432 -15.74 24.86 21.05
C ALA A 432 -16.60 25.88 20.29
N GLY A 433 -17.87 26.05 20.71
CA GLY A 433 -18.74 27.11 20.20
C GLY A 433 -18.20 28.52 20.49
N ASP A 434 -17.74 28.79 21.72
CA ASP A 434 -17.12 30.06 22.10
C ASP A 434 -15.92 30.41 21.20
N LEU A 435 -15.08 29.41 20.91
CA LEU A 435 -13.89 29.57 20.07
C LEU A 435 -14.24 29.84 18.61
N LEU A 436 -15.26 29.17 18.09
CA LEU A 436 -15.77 29.45 16.73
C LEU A 436 -16.31 30.87 16.63
N GLU A 437 -17.05 31.33 17.64
CA GLU A 437 -17.59 32.69 17.66
C GLU A 437 -16.48 33.75 17.68
N LYS A 438 -15.42 33.52 18.48
CA LYS A 438 -14.23 34.40 18.51
C LYS A 438 -13.52 34.53 17.16
N VAL A 439 -13.64 33.54 16.28
CA VAL A 439 -13.09 33.58 14.91
C VAL A 439 -14.16 33.93 13.87
N GLY A 440 -15.29 34.51 14.28
CA GLY A 440 -16.34 34.97 13.38
C GLY A 440 -17.11 33.83 12.68
N ILE A 441 -17.35 32.73 13.39
CA ILE A 441 -18.20 31.61 12.97
C ILE A 441 -19.27 31.39 14.04
N GLY A 442 -20.55 31.42 13.67
CA GLY A 442 -21.65 31.23 14.62
C GLY A 442 -21.56 29.90 15.39
N ARG A 443 -21.95 29.93 16.67
CA ARG A 443 -21.97 28.75 17.55
C ARG A 443 -22.87 27.62 17.02
N ASP A 444 -23.97 28.01 16.40
CA ASP A 444 -24.95 27.15 15.73
C ASP A 444 -24.32 26.29 14.63
N ARG A 445 -23.21 26.76 14.03
CA ARG A 445 -22.49 26.07 12.96
C ARG A 445 -21.46 25.05 13.45
N ALA A 446 -21.31 24.87 14.77
CA ALA A 446 -20.41 23.88 15.35
C ALA A 446 -20.77 22.43 14.93
N GLY A 447 -22.04 22.18 14.61
CA GLY A 447 -22.54 20.88 14.15
C GLY A 447 -22.25 20.57 12.67
N GLU A 448 -21.74 21.53 11.89
CA GLU A 448 -21.46 21.34 10.48
C GLU A 448 -20.13 20.58 10.25
N TYR A 449 -20.05 19.89 9.13
CA TYR A 449 -18.87 19.21 8.63
C TYR A 449 -17.97 20.16 7.83
N PRO A 450 -16.66 19.86 7.70
CA PRO A 450 -15.74 20.72 6.96
C PRO A 450 -16.19 21.03 5.53
N HIS A 451 -16.85 20.10 4.84
CA HIS A 451 -17.31 20.31 3.45
C HIS A 451 -18.41 21.37 3.32
N GLU A 452 -19.12 21.68 4.41
CA GLU A 452 -20.17 22.71 4.49
C GLU A 452 -19.59 24.11 4.76
N PHE A 453 -18.34 24.19 5.24
CA PHE A 453 -17.62 25.45 5.44
C PHE A 453 -16.96 25.95 4.14
N SER A 454 -16.98 27.27 3.95
CA SER A 454 -16.16 27.93 2.93
C SER A 454 -14.66 27.80 3.23
N GLY A 455 -13.80 28.10 2.26
CA GLY A 455 -12.34 28.01 2.46
C GLY A 455 -11.84 28.88 3.63
N GLY A 456 -12.30 30.14 3.69
CA GLY A 456 -11.97 31.07 4.77
C GLY A 456 -12.54 30.62 6.13
N MET A 457 -13.74 30.04 6.15
CA MET A 457 -14.30 29.46 7.38
C MET A 457 -13.49 28.28 7.90
N ARG A 458 -13.02 27.38 7.02
CA ARG A 458 -12.14 26.27 7.44
C ARG A 458 -10.84 26.79 8.04
N GLN A 459 -10.28 27.85 7.46
CA GLN A 459 -9.08 28.47 7.99
C GLN A 459 -9.30 29.06 9.39
N ARG A 460 -10.39 29.81 9.57
CA ARG A 460 -10.77 30.37 10.88
C ARG A 460 -11.06 29.28 11.91
N ALA A 461 -11.74 28.21 11.52
CA ALA A 461 -11.95 27.03 12.37
C ALA A 461 -10.63 26.36 12.79
N MET A 462 -9.63 26.30 11.92
CA MET A 462 -8.29 25.80 12.26
C MET A 462 -7.53 26.71 13.23
N ILE A 463 -7.73 28.02 13.14
CA ILE A 463 -7.22 28.98 14.14
C ILE A 463 -7.89 28.72 15.50
N ALA A 464 -9.22 28.56 15.52
CA ALA A 464 -9.97 28.21 16.74
C ALA A 464 -9.46 26.91 17.37
N LEU A 465 -9.22 25.87 16.56
CA LEU A 465 -8.63 24.61 17.01
C LEU A 465 -7.22 24.81 17.59
N ALA A 466 -6.38 25.60 16.92
CA ALA A 466 -5.02 25.87 17.40
C ALA A 466 -4.99 26.65 18.72
N LEU A 467 -6.03 27.43 19.00
CA LEU A 467 -6.18 28.21 20.24
C LEU A 467 -6.94 27.46 21.34
N ALA A 468 -7.47 26.26 21.07
CA ALA A 468 -8.47 25.62 21.90
C ALA A 468 -8.01 25.33 23.33
N CYS A 469 -6.71 25.07 23.53
CA CYS A 469 -6.12 24.77 24.82
C CYS A 469 -5.31 25.94 25.43
N GLY A 470 -5.46 27.16 24.88
CA GLY A 470 -4.76 28.36 25.37
C GLY A 470 -3.23 28.25 25.31
N PRO A 471 -2.63 27.94 24.14
CA PRO A 471 -1.18 27.81 24.01
C PRO A 471 -0.45 29.14 24.28
N GLY A 472 0.75 29.06 24.84
CA GLY A 472 1.64 30.22 25.02
C GLY A 472 2.38 30.62 23.74
N LEU A 473 2.53 29.69 22.78
CA LEU A 473 3.14 29.90 21.47
C LEU A 473 2.22 29.38 20.35
N VAL A 474 1.95 30.21 19.35
CA VAL A 474 1.24 29.81 18.14
C VAL A 474 2.16 30.02 16.95
N VAL A 475 2.44 28.95 16.21
CA VAL A 475 3.19 29.02 14.95
C VAL A 475 2.19 28.98 13.81
N ALA A 476 2.19 30.00 12.96
CA ALA A 476 1.23 30.10 11.86
C ALA A 476 1.96 30.09 10.52
N ASP A 477 1.75 29.03 9.74
CA ASP A 477 2.35 28.89 8.41
C ASP A 477 1.35 29.32 7.33
N GLU A 478 1.66 30.43 6.65
CA GLU A 478 0.77 31.08 5.67
C GLU A 478 -0.67 31.34 6.18
N PRO A 479 -0.86 31.98 7.35
CA PRO A 479 -2.19 32.19 7.92
C PRO A 479 -3.06 33.18 7.16
N THR A 480 -2.55 33.89 6.15
CA THR A 480 -3.28 34.93 5.41
C THR A 480 -3.76 34.50 4.02
N THR A 481 -3.34 33.33 3.52
CA THR A 481 -3.53 32.93 2.11
C THR A 481 -4.97 32.59 1.72
N ALA A 482 -5.86 32.30 2.68
CA ALA A 482 -7.29 32.03 2.44
C ALA A 482 -8.23 32.98 3.20
N LEU A 483 -7.69 34.05 3.78
CA LEU A 483 -8.47 35.16 4.30
C LEU A 483 -8.96 35.98 3.10
N ASP A 484 -10.28 36.16 3.04
CA ASP A 484 -10.97 36.86 1.95
C ASP A 484 -10.33 38.25 1.72
N VAL A 485 -10.21 38.67 0.46
CA VAL A 485 -9.55 39.93 0.05
C VAL A 485 -10.19 41.15 0.73
N MET A 486 -11.44 41.03 1.17
CA MET A 486 -12.18 42.05 1.90
C MET A 486 -11.72 42.27 3.36
N ILE A 487 -11.02 41.32 4.00
CA ILE A 487 -10.57 41.43 5.41
C ILE A 487 -9.10 41.87 5.52
N GLN A 488 -8.28 41.74 4.46
CA GLN A 488 -6.87 42.15 4.49
C GLN A 488 -6.65 43.67 4.69
N ALA A 489 -7.71 44.48 4.68
CA ALA A 489 -7.68 45.93 4.86
C ALA A 489 -8.12 46.40 6.27
N GLN A 490 -8.50 45.49 7.18
CA GLN A 490 -8.74 45.77 8.61
C GLN A 490 -7.60 45.17 9.45
#